data_AF-A0A3C2B4G1-F1
#
_entry.id   AF-A0A3C2B4G1-F1
#
_cell.length_a   1.000
_cell.length_b   1.000
_cell.length_c   1.000
_cell.angle_alpha   90.00
_cell.angle_beta   90.00
_cell.angle_gamma   90.00
#
_symmetry.space_group_name_H-M   'P 1'
#
loop_
_entity.id
_entity.type
_entity.pdbx_description
1 polymer ?
#
loop_
_entity_poly.entity_id
_entity_poly.type
_entity_poly.pdbx_seq_one_letter_code
_entity_poly.pdbx_strand_id
1 'polypeptide(L)'
;GKKTAERLLVELRNRLSLPMLDPVPAGGGGGGSVVGDVREALAGLGYGQEEIRDALRELPSTGDAATLLRDALKLLGAKRA
;
A
#
# COMPACT_ATOMS: atom_id res chain seq x y z
N GLY A 1 8.23 20.57 -26.68
CA GLY A 1 9.63 20.94 -26.36
C GLY A 1 10.17 20.04 -25.26
N LYS A 2 11.50 19.98 -25.07
CA LYS A 2 12.19 19.06 -24.14
C LYS A 2 11.57 19.02 -22.73
N LYS A 3 11.23 20.20 -22.19
CA LYS A 3 10.61 20.39 -20.87
C LYS A 3 9.23 19.73 -20.71
N THR A 4 8.45 19.63 -21.79
CA THR A 4 7.15 18.96 -21.79
C THR A 4 7.32 17.44 -21.77
N ALA A 5 8.32 16.92 -22.50
CA ALA A 5 8.64 15.50 -22.51
C ALA A 5 9.21 15.04 -21.15
N GLU A 6 10.07 15.85 -20.54
CA GLU A 6 10.59 15.58 -19.18
C GLU A 6 9.47 15.55 -18.14
N ARG A 7 8.52 16.48 -18.20
CA ARG A 7 7.37 16.50 -17.29
C ARG A 7 6.46 15.27 -17.47
N LEU A 8 6.21 14.86 -18.72
CA LEU A 8 5.43 13.65 -19.01
C LEU A 8 6.13 12.39 -18.51
N LEU A 9 7.46 12.30 -18.61
CA LEU A 9 8.23 11.16 -18.10
C LEU A 9 8.17 11.05 -16.57
N VAL A 10 8.18 12.19 -15.87
CA VAL A 10 8.05 12.24 -14.40
C VAL A 10 6.63 11.86 -13.97
N GLU A 11 5.59 12.42 -14.61
CA GLU A 11 4.20 12.07 -14.31
C GLU A 11 3.88 10.62 -14.66
N LEU A 12 4.41 10.08 -15.76
CA LEU A 12 4.26 8.68 -16.14
C LEU A 12 5.02 7.76 -15.19
N ARG A 13 6.26 8.07 -14.78
CA ARG A 13 6.96 7.31 -13.74
C ARG A 13 6.20 7.32 -12.41
N ASN A 14 5.58 8.42 -12.04
CA ASN A 14 4.82 8.51 -10.79
C ASN A 14 3.51 7.71 -10.86
N ARG A 15 2.87 7.62 -12.04
CA ARG A 15 1.67 6.80 -12.28
C ARG A 15 1.98 5.32 -12.53
N LEU A 16 3.12 4.99 -13.14
CA LEU A 16 3.59 3.61 -13.38
C LEU A 16 4.42 3.02 -12.23
N SER A 17 4.77 3.81 -11.21
CA SER A 17 5.32 3.30 -9.93
C SER A 17 4.24 2.73 -8.99
N LEU A 18 3.08 2.37 -9.54
CA LEU A 18 2.38 1.19 -9.04
C LEU A 18 3.35 0.02 -9.28
N PRO A 19 3.67 -0.84 -8.29
CA PRO A 19 4.41 -2.06 -8.59
C PRO A 19 3.71 -2.71 -9.77
N MET A 20 4.44 -2.84 -10.88
CA MET A 20 3.99 -3.49 -12.11
C MET A 20 3.11 -4.65 -11.71
N LEU A 21 1.87 -4.61 -12.19
CA LEU A 21 0.91 -5.71 -12.34
C LEU A 21 1.60 -7.08 -12.20
N ASP A 22 1.89 -7.48 -10.97
CA ASP A 22 2.05 -8.88 -10.65
C ASP A 22 0.61 -9.37 -10.55
N PRO A 23 0.21 -10.41 -11.30
CA PRO A 23 -1.11 -10.98 -11.12
C PRO A 23 -1.23 -11.29 -9.64
N VAL A 24 -2.12 -10.57 -8.94
CA VAL A 24 -2.50 -10.85 -7.55
C VAL A 24 -2.63 -12.36 -7.44
N PRO A 25 -1.72 -13.07 -6.75
CA PRO A 25 -2.01 -14.44 -6.40
C PRO A 25 -3.11 -14.30 -5.35
N ALA A 26 -4.35 -14.46 -5.80
CA ALA A 26 -5.47 -14.72 -4.94
C ALA A 26 -5.14 -16.03 -4.22
N GLY A 27 -4.50 -15.91 -3.06
CA GLY A 27 -4.13 -17.02 -2.19
C GLY A 27 -2.90 -17.80 -2.62
N GLY A 28 -1.85 -17.71 -1.81
CA GLY A 28 -1.01 -18.86 -1.51
C GLY A 28 0.42 -18.81 -2.01
N GLY A 29 1.35 -18.67 -1.06
CA GLY A 29 2.67 -19.30 -1.17
C GLY A 29 3.85 -18.34 -1.07
N GLY A 30 4.25 -17.98 0.15
CA GLY A 30 5.55 -17.30 0.32
C GLY A 30 5.84 -16.74 1.72
N GLY A 31 5.61 -17.49 2.81
CA GLY A 31 6.15 -17.15 4.14
C GLY A 31 6.01 -15.68 4.58
N GLY A 32 4.97 -14.98 4.12
CA GLY A 32 4.72 -13.58 4.40
C GLY A 32 4.15 -13.43 5.80
N SER A 33 4.69 -12.51 6.59
CA SER A 33 4.04 -12.10 7.83
C SER A 33 2.66 -11.54 7.49
N VAL A 34 1.67 -11.76 8.36
CA VAL A 34 0.32 -11.15 8.28
C VAL A 34 0.41 -9.63 8.06
N VAL A 35 1.40 -8.99 8.66
CA VAL A 35 1.69 -7.56 8.50
C VAL A 35 2.13 -7.21 7.06
N GLY A 36 2.84 -8.12 6.41
CA GLY A 36 3.25 -8.01 5.01
C GLY A 36 2.05 -8.01 4.06
N ASP A 37 1.10 -8.91 4.27
CA ASP A 37 -0.13 -9.01 3.48
C ASP A 37 -0.99 -7.74 3.64
N VAL A 38 -1.11 -7.22 4.87
CA VAL A 38 -1.84 -5.97 5.14
C VAL A 38 -1.17 -4.77 4.48
N ARG A 39 0.17 -4.69 4.52
CA ARG A 39 0.95 -3.64 3.86
C ARG A 39 0.69 -3.63 2.35
N GLU A 40 0.69 -4.81 1.72
CA GLU A 40 0.46 -4.96 0.29
C GLU A 40 -0.96 -4.59 -0.09
N ALA A 41 -1.96 -5.02 0.69
CA ALA A 41 -3.35 -4.64 0.50
C ALA A 41 -3.54 -3.12 0.57
N LEU A 42 -2.95 -2.43 1.55
CA LEU A 42 -3.04 -0.97 1.66
C LEU A 42 -2.33 -0.25 0.50
N ALA A 43 -1.18 -0.77 0.05
CA ALA A 43 -0.49 -0.24 -1.13
C ALA A 43 -1.34 -0.39 -2.40
N GLY A 44 -2.01 -1.54 -2.56
CA GLY A 44 -2.95 -1.79 -3.66
C GLY A 44 -4.19 -0.89 -3.66
N LEU A 45 -4.61 -0.41 -2.48
CA LEU A 45 -5.67 0.60 -2.32
C LEU A 45 -5.19 2.03 -2.61
N GLY A 46 -3.90 2.24 -2.87
CA GLY A 46 -3.32 3.53 -3.21
C GLY A 46 -2.89 4.39 -2.01
N TYR A 47 -2.73 3.81 -0.83
CA TYR A 47 -2.15 4.52 0.32
C TYR A 47 -0.64 4.73 0.14
N GLY A 48 -0.14 5.87 0.64
CA GLY A 48 1.29 6.18 0.58
C GLY A 48 2.11 5.27 1.51
N GLN A 49 3.34 4.96 1.11
CA GLN A 49 4.24 4.10 1.89
C GLN A 49 4.50 4.63 3.31
N GLU A 50 4.53 5.95 3.49
CA GLU A 50 4.67 6.59 4.80
C GLU A 50 3.41 6.41 5.65
N GLU A 51 2.22 6.65 5.07
CA GLU A 51 0.94 6.44 5.74
C GLU A 51 0.76 4.99 6.19
N ILE A 52 1.13 4.04 5.34
CA ILE A 52 1.08 2.61 5.64
C ILE A 52 2.02 2.28 6.81
N ARG A 53 3.25 2.80 6.80
CA ARG A 53 4.21 2.57 7.89
C ARG A 53 3.71 3.14 9.22
N ASP A 54 3.12 4.33 9.20
CA ASP A 54 2.53 4.95 10.39
C ASP A 54 1.38 4.09 10.93
N ALA A 55 0.44 3.69 10.08
CA ALA A 55 -0.70 2.87 10.49
C ALA A 55 -0.26 1.51 11.05
N LEU A 56 0.71 0.84 10.42
CA LEU A 56 1.22 -0.45 10.89
C LEU A 56 1.99 -0.35 12.23
N ARG A 57 2.55 0.81 12.57
CA ARG A 57 3.19 1.03 13.89
C ARG A 57 2.19 1.15 15.02
N GLU A 58 1.00 1.65 14.72
CA GLU A 58 -0.09 1.82 15.69
C GLU A 58 -0.95 0.55 15.84
N LEU A 59 -0.79 -0.41 14.93
CA LEU A 59 -1.50 -1.68 14.98
C LEU A 59 -0.86 -2.67 15.96
N PRO A 60 -1.69 -3.47 16.67
CA PRO A 60 -1.20 -4.60 17.42
C PRO A 60 -0.63 -5.67 16.48
N SER A 61 0.55 -6.22 16.80
CA SER A 61 1.21 -7.28 15.99
C SER A 61 0.53 -8.65 16.07
N THR A 62 -0.55 -8.77 16.84
CA THR A 62 -1.29 -10.01 17.07
C THR A 62 -2.72 -9.86 16.55
N GLY A 63 -3.03 -10.59 15.48
CA GLY A 63 -4.37 -10.66 14.91
C GLY A 63 -4.37 -11.17 13.48
N ASP A 64 -5.58 -11.44 12.99
CA ASP A 64 -5.82 -11.94 11.65
C ASP A 64 -5.68 -10.80 10.62
N ALA A 65 -5.25 -11.12 9.40
CA ALA A 65 -5.03 -10.14 8.32
C ALA A 65 -6.26 -9.23 8.09
N ALA A 66 -7.46 -9.81 8.10
CA ALA A 66 -8.70 -9.07 7.88
C ALA A 66 -9.01 -8.07 9.00
N THR A 67 -8.63 -8.39 10.24
CA THR A 67 -8.84 -7.51 11.40
C THR A 67 -7.82 -6.37 11.37
N LEU A 68 -6.55 -6.69 11.15
CA LEU A 68 -5.48 -5.70 11.01
C LEU A 68 -5.72 -4.73 9.85
N LEU A 69 -6.20 -5.22 8.71
CA LEU A 69 -6.55 -4.37 7.56
C LEU A 69 -7.69 -3.41 7.91
N ARG A 70 -8.75 -3.89 8.57
CA ARG A 70 -9.87 -3.04 9.00
C ARG A 70 -9.40 -1.95 9.95
N ASP A 71 -8.54 -2.28 10.90
CA ASP A 71 -8.06 -1.31 11.89
C ASP A 71 -7.08 -0.31 11.27
N ALA A 72 -6.22 -0.74 10.33
CA ALA A 72 -5.37 0.16 9.56
C ALA A 72 -6.20 1.18 8.76
N LEU A 73 -7.25 0.72 8.08
CA LEU A 73 -8.15 1.59 7.32
C LEU A 73 -8.89 2.60 8.21
N LYS A 74 -9.29 2.21 9.43
CA LYS A 74 -9.89 3.13 10.41
C LYS A 74 -8.89 4.21 10.84
N LEU A 75 -7.65 3.85 11.15
CA LEU A 75 -6.61 4.81 11.53
C LEU A 75 -6.32 5.80 10.40
N LEU A 76 -6.16 5.29 9.19
CA LEU A 76 -5.92 6.10 7.99
C LEU A 76 -7.11 7.01 7.64
N GLY A 77 -8.33 6.51 7.82
CA GLY A 77 -9.56 7.29 7.65
C GLY A 77 -9.72 8.39 8.71
N ALA A 78 -9.40 8.09 9.98
CA ALA A 78 -9.46 9.05 11.07
C ALA A 78 -8.41 10.16 10.95
N LYS A 79 -7.23 9.88 10.38
CA LYS A 79 -6.18 10.88 10.14
C LYS A 79 -6.50 11.85 9.00
N ARG A 80 -7.48 11.52 8.16
CA ARG A 80 -7.92 12.30 6.99
C ARG A 80 -9.25 13.05 7.21
N ALA A 81 -9.91 12.86 8.35
CA ALA A 81 -11.14 13.57 8.73
C ALA A 81 -10.81 14.79 9.59
#